data_AF-A0A9D9FWP9-F1
#
_entry.id   AF-A0A9D9FWP9-F1
#
_cell.length_a   1.000
_cell.length_b   1.000
_cell.length_c   1.000
_cell.angle_alpha   90.00
_cell.angle_beta   90.00
_cell.angle_gamma   90.00
#
_symmetry.space_group_name_H-M   'P 1'
#
loop_
_entity.id
_entity.type
_entity.pdbx_description
1 polymer ?
#
loop_
_entity_poly.entity_id
_entity_poly.type
_entity_poly.pdbx_seq_one_letter_code
_entity_poly.pdbx_strand_id
1 'polypeptide(L)'
;MEVSEKTFYNYVEPKYRLDEIFDFQDNNDGVLAFTNPNKIKIQLDKCLNDYPDYLNIIVDFLETKKIFIKSELRSKSKEIEALSELDDQYGWKYSVKKAFTDNFEEKISMINKWINSHTSEFSKKEPLELNKLFSNNFDSRSQEQVHDYFYKALVQSKYLTIEDFYLWLELAFDKLEKPKIRFEFKREFKINTIRRIFYKFYSSSPNKYRNKEKYASLLGDYFHGFSTPRVDGNFSD
;
A
#
# COMPACT_ATOMS: atom_id res chain seq x y z
N MET A 1 28.67 3.93 -7.63
CA MET A 1 27.55 4.38 -8.48
C MET A 1 26.34 4.41 -7.56
N GLU A 2 25.75 5.57 -7.27
CA GLU A 2 24.58 5.61 -6.37
C GLU A 2 23.45 4.79 -6.99
N VAL A 3 23.11 3.69 -6.33
CA VAL A 3 21.99 2.84 -6.73
C VAL A 3 20.72 3.63 -6.47
N SER A 4 20.12 4.13 -7.54
CA SER A 4 18.95 4.99 -7.46
C SER A 4 17.70 4.13 -7.23
N GLU A 5 17.00 4.33 -6.11
CA GLU A 5 15.65 3.77 -5.85
C GLU A 5 14.70 4.03 -7.01
N LYS A 6 14.75 5.25 -7.58
CA LYS A 6 13.97 5.62 -8.77
C LYS A 6 14.24 4.68 -9.96
N THR A 7 15.45 4.15 -10.11
CA THR A 7 15.77 3.19 -11.17
C THR A 7 15.20 1.81 -10.86
N PHE A 8 15.18 1.40 -9.59
CA PHE A 8 14.57 0.15 -9.17
C PHE A 8 13.07 0.13 -9.53
N TYR A 9 12.31 1.12 -9.04
CA TYR A 9 10.87 1.14 -9.19
C TYR A 9 10.40 1.39 -10.63
N ASN A 10 11.15 2.13 -11.44
CA ASN A 10 10.74 2.41 -12.82
C ASN A 10 11.19 1.35 -13.83
N TYR A 11 12.19 0.52 -13.51
CA TYR A 11 12.80 -0.38 -14.49
C TYR A 11 13.04 -1.80 -13.98
N VAL A 12 13.51 -1.96 -12.74
CA VAL A 12 13.84 -3.29 -12.20
C VAL A 12 12.56 -3.99 -11.73
N GLU A 13 11.77 -3.39 -10.85
CA GLU A 13 10.50 -3.94 -10.35
C GLU A 13 9.57 -4.37 -11.51
N PRO A 14 9.25 -3.53 -12.52
CA PRO A 14 8.31 -3.90 -13.55
C PRO A 14 8.84 -5.00 -14.47
N LYS A 15 10.17 -5.05 -14.69
CA LYS A 15 10.83 -6.06 -15.53
C LYS A 15 10.68 -7.47 -14.94
N TYR A 16 10.75 -7.61 -13.62
CA TYR A 16 10.55 -8.90 -12.95
C TYR A 16 9.12 -9.12 -12.50
N ARG A 17 8.24 -8.13 -12.70
CA ARG A 17 6.84 -8.13 -12.28
C ARG A 17 6.76 -8.46 -10.78
N LEU A 18 7.60 -7.78 -9.98
CA LEU A 18 7.69 -8.08 -8.55
C LEU A 18 6.40 -7.72 -7.82
N ASP A 19 5.58 -6.81 -8.33
CA ASP A 19 4.26 -6.53 -7.80
C ASP A 19 3.28 -7.71 -7.99
N GLU A 20 3.41 -8.48 -9.07
CA GLU A 20 2.50 -9.59 -9.39
C GLU A 20 2.76 -10.85 -8.56
N ILE A 21 3.91 -10.90 -7.90
CA ILE A 21 4.18 -11.83 -6.80
C ILE A 21 3.07 -11.72 -5.73
N PHE A 22 2.51 -10.53 -5.57
CA PHE A 22 1.56 -10.18 -4.51
C PHE A 22 0.12 -10.02 -5.00
N ASP A 23 -0.11 -10.06 -6.32
CA ASP A 23 -1.45 -9.96 -6.89
C ASP A 23 -2.29 -11.21 -6.59
N PHE A 24 -3.59 -10.98 -6.36
CA PHE A 24 -4.62 -12.00 -6.36
C PHE A 24 -5.10 -12.18 -7.79
N GLN A 25 -4.90 -13.38 -8.35
CA GLN A 25 -5.56 -13.70 -9.60
C GLN A 25 -6.95 -14.24 -9.26
N ASP A 26 -7.97 -13.47 -9.62
CA ASP A 26 -9.34 -13.97 -9.63
C ASP A 26 -9.43 -14.95 -10.79
N ASN A 27 -9.53 -16.24 -10.48
CA ASN A 27 -9.85 -17.20 -11.51
C ASN A 27 -11.35 -17.12 -11.77
N ASN A 28 -11.76 -17.38 -13.01
CA ASN A 28 -13.17 -17.38 -13.45
C ASN A 28 -14.10 -18.29 -12.63
N ASP A 29 -13.55 -19.12 -11.75
CA ASP A 29 -14.28 -20.05 -10.88
C ASP A 29 -14.50 -19.50 -9.45
N GLY A 30 -14.16 -18.23 -9.18
CA GLY A 30 -14.30 -17.61 -7.86
C GLY A 30 -13.32 -18.14 -6.80
N VAL A 31 -12.35 -18.94 -7.22
CA VAL A 31 -11.23 -19.41 -6.39
C VAL A 31 -10.09 -18.42 -6.57
N LEU A 32 -9.67 -17.77 -5.48
CA LEU A 32 -8.45 -16.95 -5.47
C LEU A 32 -7.27 -17.85 -5.87
N ALA A 33 -6.74 -17.68 -7.07
CA ALA A 33 -5.47 -18.28 -7.42
C ALA A 33 -4.36 -17.47 -6.76
N PHE A 34 -3.59 -18.19 -5.95
CA PHE A 34 -2.42 -17.63 -5.30
C PHE A 34 -1.19 -17.89 -6.17
N THR A 35 -0.39 -16.85 -6.39
CA THR A 35 0.94 -17.00 -6.98
C THR A 35 1.75 -18.00 -6.14
N ASN A 36 2.18 -19.08 -6.79
CA ASN A 36 2.96 -20.17 -6.18
C ASN A 36 4.22 -19.59 -5.50
N PRO A 37 4.45 -19.84 -4.20
CA PRO A 37 5.64 -19.36 -3.49
C PRO A 37 6.96 -19.69 -4.19
N ASN A 38 7.10 -20.86 -4.82
CA ASN A 38 8.32 -21.19 -5.56
C ASN A 38 8.56 -20.26 -6.76
N LYS A 39 7.49 -19.80 -7.42
CA LYS A 39 7.60 -18.83 -8.52
C LYS A 39 8.09 -17.47 -8.00
N ILE A 40 7.64 -17.07 -6.82
CA ILE A 40 8.08 -15.85 -6.13
C ILE A 40 9.59 -15.91 -5.89
N LYS A 41 10.07 -17.01 -5.28
CA LYS A 41 11.50 -17.21 -5.04
C LYS A 41 12.31 -17.12 -6.33
N ILE A 42 11.89 -17.80 -7.39
CA ILE A 42 12.59 -17.78 -8.69
C ILE A 42 12.69 -16.36 -9.26
N GLN A 43 11.62 -15.56 -9.15
CA GLN A 43 11.64 -14.17 -9.61
C GLN A 43 12.59 -13.29 -8.79
N LEU A 44 12.62 -13.47 -7.47
CA LEU A 44 13.51 -12.73 -6.58
C LEU A 44 14.97 -13.10 -6.80
N ASP A 45 15.28 -14.40 -6.92
CA ASP A 45 16.63 -14.88 -7.21
C ASP A 45 17.10 -14.35 -8.58
N LYS A 46 16.24 -14.33 -9.59
CA LYS A 46 16.56 -13.77 -10.90
C LYS A 46 16.79 -12.25 -10.85
N CYS A 47 15.93 -11.53 -10.14
CA CYS A 47 16.07 -10.09 -9.95
C CYS A 47 17.40 -9.74 -9.28
N LEU A 48 17.74 -10.44 -8.19
CA LEU A 48 18.97 -10.22 -7.46
C LEU A 48 20.22 -10.61 -8.27
N ASN A 49 20.17 -11.71 -9.03
CA ASN A 49 21.27 -12.11 -9.90
C ASN A 49 21.56 -11.07 -11.00
N ASP A 50 20.51 -10.49 -11.57
CA ASP A 50 20.63 -9.46 -12.61
C ASP A 50 21.00 -8.08 -12.03
N TYR A 51 20.67 -7.84 -10.75
CA TYR A 51 20.85 -6.56 -10.05
C TYR A 51 21.31 -6.74 -8.59
N PRO A 52 22.54 -7.25 -8.35
CA PRO A 52 23.01 -7.57 -6.99
C PRO A 52 23.11 -6.34 -6.09
N ASP A 53 23.45 -5.18 -6.65
CA ASP A 53 23.58 -3.91 -5.92
C ASP A 53 22.24 -3.38 -5.38
N TYR A 54 21.11 -3.96 -5.83
CA TYR A 54 19.77 -3.56 -5.41
C TYR A 54 19.23 -4.35 -4.21
N LEU A 55 20.04 -5.23 -3.59
CA LEU A 55 19.61 -6.08 -2.48
C LEU A 55 18.84 -5.31 -1.39
N ASN A 56 19.36 -4.17 -0.95
CA ASN A 56 18.71 -3.37 0.10
C ASN A 56 17.34 -2.85 -0.33
N ILE A 57 17.24 -2.36 -1.57
CA ILE A 57 15.99 -1.83 -2.13
C ILE A 57 14.96 -2.97 -2.32
N ILE A 58 15.42 -4.14 -2.75
CA ILE A 58 14.59 -5.35 -2.86
C ILE A 58 14.08 -5.76 -1.47
N VAL A 59 14.93 -5.75 -0.45
CA VAL A 59 14.54 -6.07 0.93
C VAL A 59 13.52 -5.06 1.48
N ASP A 60 13.75 -3.77 1.30
CA ASP A 60 12.82 -2.71 1.75
C ASP A 60 11.47 -2.82 1.04
N PHE A 61 11.49 -3.12 -0.26
CA PHE A 61 10.28 -3.43 -1.03
C PHE A 61 9.55 -4.65 -0.45
N LEU A 62 10.25 -5.75 -0.17
CA LEU A 62 9.67 -6.97 0.39
C LEU A 62 9.09 -6.77 1.80
N GLU A 63 9.75 -6.01 2.67
CA GLU A 63 9.23 -5.67 4.00
C GLU A 63 7.95 -4.83 3.90
N THR A 64 7.93 -3.85 3.00
CA THR A 64 6.73 -3.05 2.73
C THR A 64 5.58 -3.93 2.24
N LYS A 65 5.87 -4.89 1.36
CA LYS A 65 4.87 -5.85 0.86
C LYS A 65 4.40 -6.82 1.95
N LYS A 66 5.25 -7.24 2.89
CA LYS A 66 4.83 -8.04 4.06
C LYS A 66 3.78 -7.31 4.89
N ILE A 67 3.95 -6.00 5.09
CA ILE A 67 2.96 -5.17 5.82
C ILE A 67 1.63 -5.17 5.04
N PHE A 68 1.69 -4.98 3.72
CA PHE A 68 0.53 -5.03 2.85
C PHE A 68 -0.24 -6.37 2.95
N ILE A 69 0.47 -7.50 2.80
CA ILE A 69 -0.10 -8.86 2.91
C ILE A 69 -0.79 -9.05 4.27
N LYS A 70 -0.19 -8.58 5.35
CA LYS A 70 -0.78 -8.66 6.71
C LYS A 70 -2.03 -7.79 6.85
N SER A 71 -2.03 -6.58 6.31
CA SER A 71 -3.22 -5.69 6.32
C SER A 71 -4.38 -6.35 5.57
N GLU A 72 -4.11 -6.89 4.38
CA GLU A 72 -5.13 -7.53 3.55
C GLU A 72 -5.68 -8.81 4.18
N LEU A 73 -4.82 -9.64 4.81
CA LEU A 73 -5.25 -10.79 5.60
C LEU A 73 -6.21 -10.39 6.72
N ARG A 74 -5.93 -9.29 7.43
CA ARG A 74 -6.81 -8.77 8.49
C ARG A 74 -8.14 -8.29 7.94
N SER A 75 -8.12 -7.55 6.82
CA SER A 75 -9.35 -7.05 6.18
C SER A 75 -10.24 -8.19 5.71
N LYS A 76 -9.68 -9.16 4.96
CA LYS A 76 -10.46 -10.29 4.43
C LYS A 76 -10.89 -11.27 5.52
N SER A 77 -10.10 -11.44 6.59
CA SER A 77 -10.53 -12.23 7.76
C SER A 77 -11.78 -11.64 8.42
N LYS A 78 -11.86 -10.31 8.55
CA LYS A 78 -13.07 -9.63 9.05
C LYS A 78 -14.26 -9.79 8.12
N GLU A 79 -14.06 -9.75 6.81
CA GLU A 79 -15.11 -9.98 5.82
C GLU A 79 -15.64 -11.42 5.88
N ILE A 80 -14.74 -12.40 5.97
CA ILE A 80 -15.08 -13.82 6.17
C ILE A 80 -15.82 -14.03 7.50
N GLU A 81 -15.43 -13.32 8.56
CA GLU A 81 -16.12 -13.34 9.86
C GLU A 81 -17.49 -12.64 9.81
N ALA A 82 -17.64 -11.53 9.11
CA ALA A 82 -18.94 -10.87 8.94
C ALA A 82 -19.91 -11.74 8.13
N LEU A 83 -19.42 -12.42 7.09
CA LEU A 83 -20.18 -13.41 6.33
C LEU A 83 -20.44 -14.69 7.15
N SER A 84 -19.71 -14.88 8.26
CA SER A 84 -19.84 -16.05 9.12
C SER A 84 -21.09 -16.03 9.99
N GLU A 85 -21.64 -14.86 10.30
CA GLU A 85 -22.87 -14.72 11.09
C GLU A 85 -24.14 -15.12 10.32
N LEU A 86 -24.02 -15.42 9.02
CA LEU A 86 -25.14 -15.71 8.11
C LEU A 86 -25.26 -17.16 7.67
N ASP A 87 -24.28 -18.04 7.93
CA ASP A 87 -24.36 -19.44 7.47
C ASP A 87 -23.54 -20.42 8.33
N ASP A 88 -24.25 -21.24 9.10
CA ASP A 88 -23.75 -22.33 9.95
C ASP A 88 -23.95 -23.73 9.31
N GLN A 89 -24.51 -23.82 8.10
CA GLN A 89 -25.13 -25.06 7.65
C GLN A 89 -24.21 -26.03 6.88
N TYR A 90 -23.08 -25.59 6.29
CA TYR A 90 -22.42 -26.41 5.24
C TYR A 90 -20.93 -26.78 5.44
N GLY A 91 -20.23 -26.33 6.48
CA GLY A 91 -18.85 -26.81 6.80
C GLY A 91 -17.73 -26.46 5.79
N TRP A 92 -18.05 -25.91 4.61
CA TRP A 92 -17.07 -25.49 3.57
C TRP A 92 -16.22 -24.29 4.02
N LYS A 93 -16.71 -23.55 5.00
CA LYS A 93 -16.18 -22.29 5.54
C LYS A 93 -14.84 -22.40 6.27
N TYR A 94 -14.64 -23.47 7.04
CA TYR A 94 -13.37 -23.69 7.76
C TYR A 94 -12.23 -23.95 6.77
N SER A 95 -12.50 -24.73 5.72
CA SER A 95 -11.52 -25.07 4.69
C SER A 95 -11.10 -23.85 3.86
N VAL A 96 -12.03 -22.94 3.53
CA VAL A 96 -11.72 -21.72 2.77
C VAL A 96 -10.93 -20.70 3.61
N LYS A 97 -11.38 -20.42 4.86
CA LYS A 97 -10.65 -19.50 5.76
C LYS A 97 -9.24 -20.03 6.03
N LYS A 98 -9.11 -21.32 6.30
CA LYS A 98 -7.83 -21.97 6.55
C LYS A 98 -6.93 -21.93 5.31
N ALA A 99 -7.42 -22.32 4.14
CA ALA A 99 -6.64 -22.26 2.91
C ALA A 99 -6.18 -20.82 2.57
N PHE A 100 -7.03 -19.83 2.86
CA PHE A 100 -6.69 -18.43 2.69
C PHE A 100 -5.58 -18.00 3.65
N THR A 101 -5.71 -18.27 4.97
CA THR A 101 -4.69 -17.92 5.96
C THR A 101 -3.37 -18.64 5.71
N ASP A 102 -3.41 -19.96 5.50
CA ASP A 102 -2.23 -20.81 5.29
C ASP A 102 -1.41 -20.29 4.10
N ASN A 103 -2.06 -19.82 3.03
CA ASN A 103 -1.37 -19.26 1.87
C ASN A 103 -0.60 -17.97 2.17
N PHE A 104 -1.22 -17.05 2.92
CA PHE A 104 -0.58 -15.79 3.30
C PHE A 104 0.62 -16.04 4.23
N GLU A 105 0.45 -16.95 5.18
CA GLU A 105 1.52 -17.35 6.08
C GLU A 105 2.68 -18.01 5.32
N GLU A 106 2.40 -18.87 4.34
CA GLU A 106 3.41 -19.49 3.49
C GLU A 106 4.19 -18.45 2.68
N LYS A 107 3.51 -17.46 2.08
CA LYS A 107 4.17 -16.36 1.36
C LYS A 107 5.06 -15.53 2.28
N ILE A 108 4.56 -15.12 3.45
CA ILE A 108 5.35 -14.38 4.44
C ILE A 108 6.57 -15.20 4.89
N SER A 109 6.36 -16.49 5.17
CA SER A 109 7.42 -17.43 5.55
C SER A 109 8.50 -17.54 4.47
N MET A 110 8.10 -17.64 3.19
CA MET A 110 9.01 -17.71 2.07
C MET A 110 9.80 -16.41 1.89
N ILE A 111 9.15 -15.25 1.98
CA ILE A 111 9.81 -13.94 1.91
C ILE A 111 10.82 -13.81 3.05
N ASN A 112 10.45 -14.17 4.28
CA ASN A 112 11.36 -14.15 5.42
C ASN A 112 12.56 -15.07 5.22
N LYS A 113 12.34 -16.29 4.70
CA LYS A 113 13.43 -17.22 4.38
C LYS A 113 14.37 -16.64 3.33
N TRP A 114 13.81 -16.01 2.29
CA TRP A 114 14.60 -15.38 1.22
C TRP A 114 15.41 -14.19 1.73
N ILE A 115 14.80 -13.30 2.51
CA ILE A 115 15.50 -12.18 3.16
C ILE A 115 16.64 -12.74 4.01
N ASN A 116 16.32 -13.63 4.96
CA ASN A 116 17.31 -14.19 5.87
C ASN A 116 18.46 -14.93 5.17
N SER A 117 18.21 -15.59 4.04
CA SER A 117 19.26 -16.28 3.28
C SER A 117 20.19 -15.34 2.51
N HIS A 118 19.75 -14.11 2.24
CA HIS A 118 20.51 -13.11 1.47
C HIS A 118 21.00 -11.93 2.32
N THR A 119 20.51 -11.77 3.55
CA THR A 119 20.88 -10.69 4.47
C THR A 119 21.60 -11.19 5.72
N SER A 120 22.04 -12.45 5.79
CA SER A 120 22.72 -13.03 6.96
C SER A 120 24.05 -12.34 7.32
N GLU A 121 24.63 -11.54 6.41
CA GLU A 121 25.76 -10.62 6.71
C GLU A 121 25.36 -9.15 6.93
N PHE A 122 24.09 -8.78 6.67
CA PHE A 122 23.56 -7.41 6.77
C PHE A 122 22.56 -7.20 7.93
N SER A 123 22.28 -8.26 8.71
CA SER A 123 21.21 -8.29 9.71
C SER A 123 21.51 -7.49 11.00
N LYS A 124 21.18 -6.19 10.98
CA LYS A 124 20.75 -5.42 12.18
C LYS A 124 19.70 -4.33 11.85
N LYS A 125 18.70 -4.59 11.00
CA LYS A 125 17.52 -3.71 10.93
C LYS A 125 16.26 -4.51 11.22
N GLU A 126 15.59 -4.11 12.30
CA GLU A 126 14.23 -4.56 12.65
C GLU A 126 13.25 -4.29 11.50
N PRO A 127 12.14 -5.06 11.40
CA PRO A 127 11.06 -4.75 10.48
C PRO A 127 10.62 -3.29 10.64
N LEU A 128 10.43 -2.61 9.51
CA LEU A 128 9.97 -1.22 9.49
C LEU A 128 8.52 -1.18 9.98
N GLU A 129 8.30 -0.82 11.23
CA GLU A 129 6.96 -0.70 11.79
C GLU A 129 6.25 0.56 11.24
N LEU A 130 4.92 0.53 11.07
CA LEU A 130 4.16 1.66 10.50
C LEU A 130 4.30 2.95 11.32
N ASN A 131 4.46 2.82 12.64
CA ASN A 131 4.78 3.93 13.54
C ASN A 131 6.14 4.58 13.24
N LYS A 132 7.06 3.89 12.56
CA LYS A 132 8.35 4.41 12.09
C LYS A 132 8.25 5.05 10.70
N LEU A 133 7.11 4.93 10.00
CA LEU A 133 6.91 5.48 8.65
C LEU A 133 6.34 6.89 8.66
N PHE A 134 5.35 7.18 9.51
CA PHE A 134 4.80 8.53 9.72
C PHE A 134 3.94 8.56 10.97
N SER A 135 3.83 9.71 11.63
CA SER A 135 2.81 10.00 12.65
C SER A 135 1.58 10.68 12.05
N ASN A 136 0.37 10.42 12.56
CA ASN A 136 -0.82 11.21 12.20
C ASN A 136 -1.04 12.35 13.20
N ASN A 137 -0.48 13.51 12.88
CA ASN A 137 -0.70 14.78 13.58
C ASN A 137 -1.79 15.64 12.90
N PHE A 138 -2.37 15.15 11.79
CA PHE A 138 -3.36 15.90 11.02
C PHE A 138 -4.75 15.83 11.65
N ASP A 139 -5.19 14.68 12.14
CA ASP A 139 -6.48 14.53 12.83
C ASP A 139 -6.49 13.38 13.84
N SER A 140 -7.66 13.05 14.38
CA SER A 140 -7.83 12.05 15.45
C SER A 140 -7.91 10.60 14.96
N ARG A 141 -7.73 10.33 13.65
CA ARG A 141 -7.75 8.94 13.13
C ARG A 141 -6.43 8.25 13.42
N SER A 142 -6.45 6.92 13.45
CA SER A 142 -5.20 6.15 13.59
C SER A 142 -4.36 6.21 12.31
N GLN A 143 -3.04 5.97 12.43
CA GLN A 143 -2.13 5.89 11.29
C GLN A 143 -2.62 4.84 10.27
N GLU A 144 -3.11 3.71 10.74
CA GLU A 144 -3.64 2.62 9.92
C GLU A 144 -4.86 3.08 9.13
N GLN A 145 -5.79 3.82 9.74
CA GLN A 145 -6.98 4.30 9.04
C GLN A 145 -6.64 5.26 7.90
N VAL A 146 -5.65 6.14 8.11
CA VAL A 146 -5.17 7.05 7.06
C VAL A 146 -4.45 6.27 5.97
N HIS A 147 -3.51 5.41 6.36
CA HIS A 147 -2.70 4.61 5.47
C HIS A 147 -3.58 3.72 4.59
N ASP A 148 -4.42 2.87 5.18
CA ASP A 148 -5.27 1.91 4.45
C ASP A 148 -6.19 2.63 3.45
N TYR A 149 -6.78 3.76 3.86
CA TYR A 149 -7.69 4.52 3.01
C TYR A 149 -6.99 5.03 1.73
N PHE A 150 -5.89 5.77 1.91
CA PHE A 150 -5.22 6.41 0.78
C PHE A 150 -4.35 5.45 -0.01
N TYR A 151 -3.79 4.43 0.62
CA TYR A 151 -3.07 3.38 -0.08
C TYR A 151 -4.00 2.67 -1.09
N LYS A 152 -5.21 2.28 -0.65
CA LYS A 152 -6.22 1.70 -1.55
C LYS A 152 -6.64 2.66 -2.65
N ALA A 153 -6.88 3.92 -2.29
CA ALA A 153 -7.42 4.90 -3.22
C ALA A 153 -6.40 5.45 -4.23
N LEU A 154 -5.13 5.56 -3.85
CA LEU A 154 -4.08 6.24 -4.63
C LEU A 154 -3.01 5.28 -5.15
N VAL A 155 -2.54 4.33 -4.33
CA VAL A 155 -1.47 3.39 -4.72
C VAL A 155 -2.04 2.21 -5.49
N GLN A 156 -3.03 1.49 -4.94
CA GLN A 156 -3.64 0.35 -5.66
C GLN A 156 -4.34 0.76 -6.96
N SER A 157 -4.86 1.98 -7.02
CA SER A 157 -5.47 2.55 -8.24
C SER A 157 -4.42 3.07 -9.25
N LYS A 158 -3.12 2.93 -8.93
CA LYS A 158 -1.96 3.33 -9.73
C LYS A 158 -1.87 4.84 -10.01
N TYR A 159 -2.42 5.67 -9.11
CA TYR A 159 -2.30 7.13 -9.22
C TYR A 159 -0.99 7.64 -8.62
N LEU A 160 -0.50 7.01 -7.56
CA LEU A 160 0.81 7.31 -6.94
C LEU A 160 1.67 6.06 -6.86
N THR A 161 2.98 6.27 -6.90
CA THR A 161 3.94 5.24 -6.50
C THR A 161 3.94 5.13 -4.98
N ILE A 162 4.52 4.06 -4.46
CA ILE A 162 4.57 3.83 -3.02
C ILE A 162 5.50 4.83 -2.32
N GLU A 163 6.56 5.30 -2.99
CA GLU A 163 7.47 6.32 -2.46
C GLU A 163 6.79 7.68 -2.38
N ASP A 164 6.16 8.12 -3.48
CA ASP A 164 5.42 9.39 -3.52
C ASP A 164 4.29 9.39 -2.47
N PHE A 165 3.69 8.21 -2.23
CA PHE A 165 2.67 8.03 -1.20
C PHE A 165 3.21 8.17 0.22
N TYR A 166 4.31 7.49 0.58
CA TYR A 166 4.86 7.58 1.93
C TYR A 166 5.48 8.94 2.23
N LEU A 167 6.16 9.57 1.26
CA LEU A 167 6.64 10.94 1.40
C LEU A 167 5.47 11.93 1.55
N TRP A 168 4.39 11.73 0.81
CA TRP A 168 3.18 12.52 0.99
C TRP A 168 2.57 12.33 2.38
N LEU A 169 2.49 11.09 2.90
CA LEU A 169 2.01 10.84 4.26
C LEU A 169 2.87 11.53 5.31
N GLU A 170 4.20 11.42 5.21
CA GLU A 170 5.13 12.09 6.11
C GLU A 170 4.93 13.62 6.08
N LEU A 171 4.86 14.22 4.90
CA LEU A 171 4.68 15.67 4.78
C LEU A 171 3.29 16.13 5.22
N ALA A 172 2.23 15.43 4.83
CA ALA A 172 0.86 15.88 5.01
C ALA A 172 0.24 15.50 6.36
N PHE A 173 0.68 14.40 6.96
CA PHE A 173 0.11 13.89 8.21
C PHE A 173 1.08 14.00 9.39
N ASP A 174 2.39 13.86 9.16
CA ASP A 174 3.38 13.94 10.24
C ASP A 174 3.88 15.36 10.44
N LYS A 175 4.61 15.90 9.45
CA LYS A 175 5.27 17.21 9.53
C LYS A 175 4.32 18.38 9.33
N LEU A 176 3.19 18.15 8.65
CA LEU A 176 2.23 19.18 8.20
C LEU A 176 2.91 20.27 7.35
N GLU A 177 3.90 19.87 6.56
CA GLU A 177 4.72 20.75 5.74
C GLU A 177 4.37 20.62 4.25
N LYS A 178 4.28 21.75 3.56
CA LYS A 178 4.07 21.75 2.12
C LYS A 178 5.35 21.29 1.40
N PRO A 179 5.24 20.43 0.38
CA PRO A 179 6.40 20.01 -0.37
C PRO A 179 6.96 21.18 -1.20
N LYS A 180 8.28 21.24 -1.34
CA LYS A 180 8.94 22.21 -2.24
C LYS A 180 8.55 21.98 -3.71
N ILE A 181 8.34 20.71 -4.06
CA ILE A 181 7.90 20.27 -5.39
C ILE A 181 6.66 19.42 -5.18
N ARG A 182 5.55 19.81 -5.79
CA ARG A 182 4.28 19.07 -5.67
C ARG A 182 4.36 17.71 -6.36
N PHE A 183 3.66 16.74 -5.79
CA PHE A 183 3.53 15.39 -6.34
C PHE A 183 2.72 15.38 -7.63
N GLU A 184 3.02 14.43 -8.50
CA GLU A 184 2.33 14.23 -9.78
C GLU A 184 1.70 12.84 -9.82
N PHE A 185 0.45 12.78 -10.26
CA PHE A 185 -0.21 11.50 -10.50
C PHE A 185 0.36 10.85 -11.77
N LYS A 186 0.72 9.56 -11.68
CA LYS A 186 1.43 8.84 -12.76
C LYS A 186 0.51 8.36 -13.88
N ARG A 187 -0.77 8.19 -13.58
CA ARG A 187 -1.79 7.69 -14.52
C ARG A 187 -2.69 8.83 -14.95
N GLU A 188 -3.12 8.85 -16.20
CA GLU A 188 -4.17 9.76 -16.65
C GLU A 188 -5.44 9.59 -15.81
N PHE A 189 -5.95 10.71 -15.29
CA PHE A 189 -7.06 10.71 -14.34
C PHE A 189 -8.09 11.78 -14.71
N LYS A 190 -9.36 11.51 -14.38
CA LYS A 190 -10.38 12.56 -14.35
C LYS A 190 -10.23 13.34 -13.04
N ILE A 191 -10.13 14.67 -13.13
CA ILE A 191 -9.97 15.56 -11.96
C ILE A 191 -11.00 15.24 -10.86
N ASN A 192 -12.26 15.00 -11.25
CA ASN A 192 -13.34 14.69 -10.32
C ASN A 192 -13.14 13.34 -9.58
N THR A 193 -12.49 12.36 -10.20
CA THR A 193 -12.16 11.09 -9.54
C THR A 193 -11.23 11.32 -8.36
N ILE A 194 -10.15 12.09 -8.57
CA ILE A 194 -9.19 12.40 -7.52
C ILE A 194 -9.85 13.24 -6.43
N ARG A 195 -10.58 14.31 -6.80
CA ARG A 195 -11.32 15.13 -5.82
C ARG A 195 -12.25 14.29 -4.95
N ARG A 196 -12.95 13.31 -5.54
CA ARG A 196 -13.88 12.45 -4.81
C ARG A 196 -13.19 11.56 -3.79
N ILE A 197 -11.95 11.13 -4.02
CA ILE A 197 -11.16 10.39 -3.03
C ILE A 197 -10.95 11.27 -1.79
N PHE A 198 -10.39 12.46 -1.97
CA PHE A 198 -10.12 13.35 -0.84
C PHE A 198 -11.41 13.85 -0.17
N TYR A 199 -12.48 14.08 -0.94
CA TYR A 199 -13.79 14.41 -0.41
C TYR A 199 -14.37 13.30 0.46
N LYS A 200 -14.28 12.03 0.04
CA LYS A 200 -14.76 10.89 0.84
C LYS A 200 -14.01 10.76 2.16
N PHE A 201 -12.70 11.02 2.17
CA PHE A 201 -11.89 11.05 3.39
C PHE A 201 -12.30 12.18 4.33
N TYR A 202 -12.67 13.33 3.76
CA TYR A 202 -13.22 14.48 4.47
C TYR A 202 -14.62 14.22 5.03
N SER A 203 -15.53 13.69 4.21
CA SER A 203 -16.93 13.49 4.58
C SER A 203 -17.13 12.48 5.70
N SER A 204 -16.17 11.56 5.87
CA SER A 204 -16.13 10.59 6.97
C SER A 204 -15.51 11.16 8.25
N SER A 205 -14.98 12.38 8.23
CA SER A 205 -14.43 13.03 9.41
C SER A 205 -15.55 13.49 10.36
N PRO A 206 -15.45 13.20 11.67
CA PRO A 206 -16.42 13.70 12.66
C PRO A 206 -16.44 15.24 12.75
N ASN A 207 -15.37 15.92 12.31
CA ASN A 207 -15.21 17.37 12.37
C ASN A 207 -15.37 18.08 11.01
N LYS A 208 -16.07 17.45 10.06
CA LYS A 208 -16.17 17.93 8.67
C LYS A 208 -16.54 19.41 8.54
N TYR A 209 -17.55 19.89 9.27
CA TYR A 209 -18.05 21.26 9.10
C TYR A 209 -17.07 22.38 9.46
N ARG A 210 -16.05 22.11 10.31
CA ARG A 210 -15.10 23.14 10.77
C ARG A 210 -13.76 23.10 10.06
N ASN A 211 -13.45 22.00 9.37
CA ASN A 211 -12.10 21.73 8.86
C ASN A 211 -12.05 21.50 7.34
N LYS A 212 -13.07 21.92 6.59
CA LYS A 212 -13.16 21.69 5.14
C LYS A 212 -11.91 22.13 4.38
N GLU A 213 -11.44 23.36 4.60
CA GLU A 213 -10.25 23.90 3.95
C GLU A 213 -8.98 23.11 4.33
N LYS A 214 -8.85 22.76 5.61
CA LYS A 214 -7.75 21.92 6.12
C LYS A 214 -7.70 20.57 5.41
N TYR A 215 -8.84 19.98 5.05
CA TYR A 215 -8.88 18.71 4.33
C TYR A 215 -8.71 18.88 2.83
N ALA A 216 -9.19 19.99 2.27
CA ALA A 216 -8.95 20.35 0.88
C ALA A 216 -7.45 20.56 0.59
N SER A 217 -6.68 21.04 1.59
CA SER A 217 -5.24 21.27 1.45
C SER A 217 -4.46 19.99 1.20
N LEU A 218 -4.88 18.84 1.74
CA LEU A 218 -4.25 17.52 1.52
C LEU A 218 -4.08 17.19 0.03
N LEU A 219 -5.01 17.68 -0.81
CA LEU A 219 -4.92 17.59 -2.27
C LEU A 219 -4.32 18.86 -2.88
N GLY A 220 -4.86 20.02 -2.49
CA GLY A 220 -4.61 21.29 -3.15
C GLY A 220 -3.20 21.87 -2.98
N ASP A 221 -2.54 21.58 -1.85
CA ASP A 221 -1.20 22.06 -1.57
C ASP A 221 -0.10 21.07 -1.96
N TYR A 222 -0.44 19.77 -2.03
CA TYR A 222 0.53 18.69 -2.21
C TYR A 222 0.64 18.22 -3.67
N PHE A 223 -0.43 18.29 -4.47
CA PHE A 223 -0.43 17.71 -5.82
C PHE A 223 -0.50 18.76 -6.93
N HIS A 224 0.21 18.50 -8.03
CA HIS A 224 0.18 19.32 -9.24
C HIS A 224 -1.20 19.25 -9.91
N GLY A 225 -1.65 20.37 -10.50
CA GLY A 225 -2.97 20.45 -11.14
C GLY A 225 -4.14 20.70 -10.16
N PHE A 226 -3.87 20.82 -8.87
CA PHE A 226 -4.86 21.15 -7.84
C PHE A 226 -4.48 22.42 -7.06
N SER A 227 -5.48 23.03 -6.45
CA SER A 227 -5.31 24.20 -5.58
C SER A 227 -6.33 24.15 -4.46
N THR A 228 -5.91 24.43 -3.23
CA THR A 228 -6.77 24.35 -2.04
C THR A 228 -8.10 25.12 -2.19
N PRO A 229 -8.12 26.38 -2.70
CA PRO A 229 -9.39 27.11 -2.85
C PRO A 229 -10.38 26.43 -3.81
N ARG A 230 -9.88 25.85 -4.91
CA ARG A 230 -10.73 25.12 -5.87
C ARG A 230 -11.19 23.80 -5.28
N VAL A 231 -10.33 23.06 -4.58
CA VAL A 231 -10.71 21.78 -3.95
C VAL A 231 -11.77 22.03 -2.87
N ASP A 232 -11.57 23.03 -2.02
CA ASP A 232 -12.49 23.42 -0.95
C ASP A 232 -13.88 23.79 -1.48
N GLY A 233 -13.94 24.59 -2.55
CA GLY A 233 -15.21 24.94 -3.18
C GLY A 233 -16.03 23.73 -3.65
N ASN A 234 -15.34 22.67 -4.10
CA ASN A 234 -15.96 21.42 -4.56
C ASN A 234 -16.30 20.43 -3.42
N PHE A 235 -15.97 20.73 -2.16
CA PHE A 235 -16.32 19.89 -1.00
C PHE A 235 -17.67 20.28 -0.38
N SER A 236 -18.49 20.99 -1.13
CA SER A 236 -19.78 21.55 -0.70
C SER A 236 -21.00 20.86 -1.33
N ASP A 237 -20.77 19.87 -2.20
CA ASP A 237 -21.81 19.11 -2.92
C ASP A 237 -22.05 17.71 -2.33
#